data_AF-A0A816H590-F1
#
_entry.id   AF-A0A816H590-F1
#
_cell.length_a   1.000
_cell.length_b   1.000
_cell.length_c   1.000
_cell.angle_alpha   90.00
_cell.angle_beta   90.00
_cell.angle_gamma   90.00
#
_symmetry.space_group_name_H-M   'P 1'
#
loop_
_entity.id
_entity.type
_entity.pdbx_description
1 polymer ?
#
loop_
_entity_poly.entity_id
_entity_poly.type
_entity_poly.pdbx_seq_one_letter_code
_entity_poly.pdbx_strand_id
1 'polypeptide(L)'
;FLKVLLLDVLEKILITGTAGAMGDRFKIGSFVTPAFWVDSNSVLSLNWIQPLPDTPVAGKYKQVSTPLIESEQWVKEHSFLDLVDVEGGYIMNELKNSGLEVYLVYIVSDQIGIKNADLTQ
;
A
#
# COMPACT_ATOMS: atom_id res chain seq x y z
N PHE A 1 0.94 12.06 0.00
CA PHE A 1 0.66 12.82 1.24
C PHE A 1 0.22 11.85 2.32
N LEU A 2 1.19 11.22 2.97
CA LEU A 2 0.96 10.48 4.18
C LEU A 2 0.74 11.43 5.37
N LYS A 3 -0.23 11.11 6.23
CA LYS A 3 -0.40 11.78 7.53
C LYS A 3 -0.17 10.75 8.63
N VAL A 4 0.78 11.05 9.51
CA VAL A 4 1.03 10.27 10.73
C VAL A 4 0.40 11.04 11.89
N LEU A 5 -0.60 10.45 12.54
CA LEU A 5 -1.15 10.98 13.78
C LEU A 5 -0.44 10.29 14.94
N LEU A 6 0.48 11.01 15.57
CA LEU A 6 1.14 10.61 16.82
C LEU A 6 0.32 11.17 17.99
N LEU A 7 -0.12 10.33 18.91
CA LEU A 7 -0.51 10.77 20.25
C LEU A 7 0.49 10.15 21.24
N ASP A 8 1.16 10.98 22.05
CA ASP A 8 2.26 10.63 22.97
C ASP A 8 1.84 9.72 24.16
N VAL A 9 0.67 9.08 24.08
CA VAL A 9 0.10 8.13 25.04
C VAL A 9 -0.29 6.79 24.37
N LEU A 10 0.00 6.62 23.07
CA LEU A 10 -0.60 5.57 22.26
C LEU A 10 0.14 4.25 22.27
N GLU A 11 -0.59 3.20 22.66
CA GLU A 11 -0.30 1.81 22.30
C GLU A 11 -0.62 1.52 20.83
N LYS A 12 -1.29 2.43 20.10
CA LYS A 12 -1.83 2.21 18.74
C LYS A 12 -1.48 3.33 17.76
N ILE A 13 -1.06 3.00 16.54
CA ILE A 13 -0.85 3.99 15.47
C ILE A 13 -1.74 3.63 14.28
N LEU A 14 -2.42 4.62 13.70
CA LEU A 14 -3.06 4.50 12.38
C LEU A 14 -2.23 5.22 11.33
N ILE A 15 -1.79 4.47 10.33
CA ILE A 15 -1.11 4.96 9.14
C ILE A 15 -2.14 4.96 8.00
N THR A 16 -2.27 6.11 7.35
CA THR A 16 -3.10 6.23 6.15
C THR A 16 -2.34 6.90 5.02
N GLY A 17 -2.50 6.35 3.82
CA GLY A 17 -1.86 6.86 2.60
C GLY A 17 -2.69 6.58 1.36
N THR A 18 -2.09 6.82 0.20
CA THR A 18 -2.66 6.48 -1.10
C THR A 18 -1.81 5.42 -1.78
N ALA A 19 -2.46 4.48 -2.47
CA ALA A 19 -1.79 3.45 -3.27
C ALA A 19 -2.43 3.33 -4.64
N GLY A 20 -1.63 2.97 -5.65
CA GLY A 20 -2.14 2.45 -6.93
C GLY A 20 -2.53 0.99 -6.76
N ALA A 21 -3.69 0.60 -7.26
CA ALA A 21 -4.12 -0.78 -7.33
C ALA A 21 -3.69 -1.39 -8.66
N MET A 22 -3.11 -2.58 -8.64
CA MET A 22 -2.84 -3.33 -9.87
C MET A 22 -4.13 -4.00 -10.35
N GLY A 23 -4.55 -3.69 -11.58
CA GLY A 23 -5.78 -4.22 -12.16
C GLY A 23 -7.06 -3.65 -11.52
N ASP A 24 -8.18 -4.36 -11.70
CA ASP A 24 -9.52 -3.84 -11.42
C ASP A 24 -10.17 -4.37 -10.13
N ARG A 25 -9.42 -5.19 -9.38
CA ARG A 25 -9.84 -5.85 -8.13
C ARG A 25 -10.27 -4.83 -7.07
N PHE A 26 -9.55 -3.74 -6.95
CA PHE A 26 -9.87 -2.64 -6.03
C PHE A 26 -10.21 -1.39 -6.84
N LYS A 27 -11.32 -0.73 -6.49
CA LYS A 27 -11.77 0.49 -7.18
C LYS A 27 -11.14 1.72 -6.55
N ILE A 28 -10.96 2.79 -7.35
CA ILE A 28 -10.56 4.10 -6.84
C ILE A 28 -11.50 4.52 -5.69
N GLY A 29 -10.91 5.03 -4.60
CA GLY A 29 -11.60 5.39 -3.37
C GLY A 29 -11.79 4.25 -2.36
N SER A 30 -11.47 3.00 -2.74
CA SER A 30 -11.55 1.87 -1.79
C SER A 30 -10.46 1.96 -0.73
N PHE A 31 -10.79 1.57 0.50
CA PHE A 31 -9.82 1.36 1.58
C PHE A 31 -9.28 -0.08 1.50
N VAL A 32 -7.97 -0.27 1.66
CA VAL A 32 -7.30 -1.57 1.58
C VAL A 32 -6.12 -1.65 2.54
N THR A 33 -5.86 -2.82 3.11
CA THR A 33 -4.68 -3.09 3.96
C THR A 33 -3.82 -4.18 3.31
N PRO A 34 -2.50 -3.99 3.12
CA PRO A 34 -1.67 -5.05 2.54
C PRO A 34 -1.34 -6.15 3.56
N ALA A 35 -1.26 -7.40 3.10
CA ALA A 35 -0.83 -8.55 3.90
C ALA A 35 0.67 -8.85 3.78
N PHE A 36 1.26 -8.55 2.62
CA PHE A 36 2.65 -8.84 2.30
C PHE A 36 3.34 -7.64 1.69
N TRP A 37 4.58 -7.40 2.10
CA TRP A 37 5.48 -6.45 1.47
C TRP A 37 6.50 -7.19 0.61
N VAL A 38 6.55 -6.84 -0.67
CA VAL A 38 7.53 -7.32 -1.63
C VAL A 38 8.67 -6.32 -1.70
N ASP A 39 9.85 -6.74 -1.23
CA ASP A 39 11.10 -6.00 -1.43
C ASP A 39 11.84 -6.56 -2.66
N SER A 40 13.09 -6.15 -2.89
CA SER A 40 13.87 -6.59 -4.04
C SER A 40 14.24 -8.09 -4.02
N ASN A 41 14.24 -8.72 -2.86
CA ASN A 41 14.79 -10.06 -2.65
C ASN A 41 13.84 -11.05 -1.95
N SER A 42 12.70 -10.57 -1.44
CA SER A 42 11.85 -11.34 -0.55
C SER A 42 10.40 -10.85 -0.51
N VAL A 43 9.54 -11.72 0.02
CA VAL A 43 8.15 -11.40 0.35
C VAL A 43 8.00 -11.51 1.86
N LEU A 44 7.82 -10.36 2.52
CA LEU A 44 7.73 -10.23 3.96
C LEU A 44 6.26 -10.19 4.39
N SER A 45 5.90 -10.98 5.41
CA SER A 45 4.57 -10.89 6.01
C SER A 45 4.43 -9.62 6.85
N LEU A 46 3.28 -8.97 6.73
CA LEU A 46 2.87 -7.81 7.53
C LEU A 46 1.89 -8.22 8.65
N ASN A 47 2.09 -9.39 9.26
CA ASN A 47 1.22 -9.91 10.33
C ASN A 47 1.18 -9.06 11.61
N TRP A 48 2.12 -8.12 11.76
CA TRP A 48 2.16 -7.13 12.83
C TRP A 48 1.32 -5.89 12.54
N ILE A 49 0.81 -5.75 11.31
CA ILE A 49 -0.13 -4.71 10.91
C ILE A 49 -1.56 -5.25 11.03
N GLN A 50 -2.42 -4.51 11.72
CA GLN A 50 -3.83 -4.81 11.87
C GLN A 50 -4.66 -4.10 10.77
N PRO A 51 -5.54 -4.81 10.04
CA PRO A 51 -6.52 -4.15 9.21
C PRO A 51 -7.57 -3.44 10.08
N LEU A 52 -8.11 -2.33 9.58
CA LEU A 52 -9.31 -1.73 10.19
C LEU A 52 -10.52 -2.65 9.96
N PRO A 53 -11.57 -2.57 10.82
CA PRO A 53 -12.82 -3.28 10.58
C PRO A 53 -13.36 -3.03 9.17
N ASP A 54 -13.86 -4.10 8.54
CA ASP A 54 -14.43 -4.09 7.19
C ASP A 54 -13.48 -3.62 6.06
N THR A 55 -12.20 -3.43 6.36
CA THR A 55 -11.19 -3.09 5.34
C THR A 55 -10.68 -4.37 4.68
N PRO A 56 -10.84 -4.53 3.35
CA PRO A 56 -10.32 -5.69 2.66
C PRO A 56 -8.80 -5.75 2.73
N VAL A 57 -8.30 -6.98 2.89
CA VAL A 57 -6.87 -7.26 2.89
C VAL A 57 -6.41 -7.52 1.45
N ALA A 58 -5.56 -6.64 0.93
CA ALA A 58 -4.79 -6.86 -0.29
C ALA A 58 -3.66 -7.86 -0.02
N GLY A 59 -3.26 -8.64 -1.02
CA GLY A 59 -2.17 -9.59 -0.89
C GLY A 59 -0.82 -8.89 -0.90
N LYS A 60 -0.24 -8.72 -2.09
CA LYS A 60 1.15 -8.25 -2.25
C LYS A 60 1.22 -6.76 -2.52
N TYR A 61 2.03 -6.06 -1.75
CA TYR A 61 2.28 -4.63 -1.88
C TYR A 61 3.77 -4.37 -2.14
N LYS A 62 4.09 -3.33 -2.91
CA LYS A 62 5.48 -2.87 -3.13
C LYS A 62 5.60 -1.35 -3.06
N GLN A 63 6.59 -0.89 -2.30
CA GLN A 63 7.04 0.50 -2.40
C GLN A 63 7.86 0.67 -3.69
N VAL A 64 7.52 1.68 -4.48
CA VAL A 64 8.23 2.11 -5.67
C VAL A 64 8.90 3.47 -5.45
N SER A 65 9.93 3.78 -6.23
CA SER A 65 10.69 5.03 -6.08
C SER A 65 10.00 6.24 -6.72
N THR A 66 9.02 6.03 -7.58
CA THR A 66 8.33 7.08 -8.34
C THR A 66 6.88 6.69 -8.59
N PRO A 67 5.94 7.64 -8.62
CA PRO A 67 4.56 7.36 -9.05
C PRO A 67 4.46 7.09 -10.55
N LEU A 68 5.50 7.43 -11.34
CA LEU A 68 5.53 7.23 -12.80
C LEU A 68 5.86 5.78 -13.16
N ILE A 69 4.96 4.86 -12.81
CA ILE A 69 5.10 3.41 -12.99
C ILE A 69 3.99 2.85 -13.89
N GLU A 70 4.07 3.16 -15.18
CA GLU A 70 2.98 2.82 -16.12
C GLU A 70 3.46 2.24 -17.45
N SER A 71 4.77 1.94 -17.60
CA SER A 71 5.21 1.28 -18.83
C SER A 71 4.59 -0.12 -18.91
N GLU A 72 4.12 -0.52 -20.12
CA GLU A 72 3.49 -1.83 -20.29
C GLU A 72 4.39 -2.99 -19.82
N GLN A 73 5.71 -2.83 -19.99
CA GLN A 73 6.68 -3.81 -19.52
C GLN A 73 6.69 -3.87 -17.99
N TRP A 74 6.76 -2.72 -17.31
CA TRP A 74 6.77 -2.68 -15.85
C TRP A 74 5.50 -3.31 -15.27
N VAL A 75 4.33 -2.99 -15.84
CA VAL A 75 3.05 -3.56 -15.44
C VAL A 75 3.03 -5.08 -15.61
N LYS A 76 3.57 -5.62 -16.71
CA LYS A 76 3.66 -7.07 -16.94
C LYS A 76 4.56 -7.74 -15.90
N GLU A 77 5.74 -7.18 -15.67
CA GLU A 77 6.74 -7.69 -14.71
C GLU A 77 6.21 -7.67 -13.27
N HIS A 78 5.32 -6.73 -12.95
CA HIS A 78 4.78 -6.52 -11.59
C HIS A 78 3.31 -6.92 -11.45
N SER A 79 2.74 -7.64 -12.42
CA SER A 79 1.33 -8.08 -12.44
C SER A 79 0.93 -8.99 -11.28
N PHE A 80 1.91 -9.51 -10.53
CA PHE A 80 1.70 -10.32 -9.33
C PHE A 80 1.46 -9.49 -8.06
N LEU A 81 1.64 -8.16 -8.11
CA LEU A 81 1.33 -7.24 -7.02
C LEU A 81 -0.17 -6.91 -7.03
N ASP A 82 -0.70 -6.56 -5.86
CA ASP A 82 -2.04 -5.99 -5.69
C ASP A 82 -1.98 -4.47 -5.52
N LEU A 83 -0.96 -3.95 -4.82
CA LEU A 83 -0.84 -2.53 -4.47
C LEU A 83 0.58 -2.01 -4.64
N VAL A 84 0.69 -0.72 -4.93
CA VAL A 84 1.96 0.01 -4.96
C VAL A 84 1.82 1.41 -4.38
N ASP A 85 2.87 1.88 -3.72
CA ASP A 85 2.94 3.26 -3.24
C ASP A 85 4.37 3.78 -3.33
N VAL A 86 4.59 5.03 -2.89
CA VAL A 86 5.93 5.64 -2.88
C VAL A 86 6.49 5.79 -1.45
N GLU A 87 5.65 5.87 -0.43
CA GLU A 87 6.04 6.38 0.90
C GLU A 87 6.02 5.33 2.02
N GLY A 88 5.12 4.34 1.96
CA GLY A 88 4.76 3.51 3.10
C GLY A 88 5.88 2.59 3.60
N GLY A 89 6.75 2.11 2.72
CA GLY A 89 7.85 1.21 3.09
C GLY A 89 8.83 1.81 4.11
N TYR A 90 9.09 3.12 4.03
CA TYR A 90 9.94 3.80 5.02
C TYR A 90 9.36 3.72 6.43
N ILE A 91 8.06 4.00 6.57
CA ILE A 91 7.42 4.03 7.89
C ILE A 91 7.17 2.62 8.43
N MET A 92 6.91 1.66 7.55
CA MET A 92 6.80 0.27 7.98
C MET A 92 8.12 -0.24 8.59
N ASN A 93 9.28 0.16 8.05
CA ASN A 93 10.58 -0.20 8.62
C ASN A 93 10.78 0.37 10.03
N GLU A 94 10.42 1.63 10.25
CA GLU A 94 10.55 2.29 11.56
C GLU A 94 9.63 1.66 12.61
N LEU A 95 8.42 1.25 12.21
CA LEU A 95 7.38 0.80 13.15
C LEU A 95 7.39 -0.70 13.43
N LYS A 96 7.99 -1.54 12.58
CA LYS A 96 7.97 -3.01 12.70
C LYS A 96 8.40 -3.53 14.08
N ASN A 97 9.33 -2.86 14.74
CA ASN A 97 9.87 -3.24 16.05
C ASN A 97 9.49 -2.26 17.17
N SER A 98 8.51 -1.37 16.93
CA SER A 98 8.11 -0.34 17.89
C SER A 98 7.36 -0.88 19.10
N GLY A 99 6.81 -2.10 19.01
CA GLY A 99 5.91 -2.67 20.03
C GLY A 99 4.51 -2.06 20.02
N LEU A 100 4.22 -1.16 19.08
CA LEU A 100 2.93 -0.52 18.91
C LEU A 100 1.97 -1.41 18.10
N GLU A 101 0.69 -1.30 18.38
CA GLU A 101 -0.38 -1.86 17.56
C GLU A 101 -0.57 -0.97 16.32
N VAL A 102 -0.07 -1.43 15.18
CA VAL A 102 -0.05 -0.62 13.96
C VAL A 102 -1.22 -1.00 13.06
N TYR A 103 -2.02 -0.01 12.70
CA TYR A 103 -3.04 -0.11 11.66
C TYR A 103 -2.52 0.59 10.40
N LEU A 104 -2.67 -0.06 9.26
CA LEU A 104 -2.33 0.53 7.96
C LEU A 104 -3.52 0.41 7.02
N VAL A 105 -3.91 1.53 6.44
CA VAL A 105 -4.92 1.57 5.40
C VAL A 105 -4.46 2.46 4.26
N TYR A 106 -4.57 1.96 3.04
CA TYR A 106 -4.42 2.77 1.84
C TYR A 106 -5.78 3.09 1.25
N ILE A 107 -5.90 4.30 0.71
CA ILE A 107 -6.96 4.70 -0.19
C ILE A 107 -6.45 4.44 -1.60
N VAL A 108 -7.16 3.64 -2.39
CA VAL A 108 -6.81 3.41 -3.79
C VAL A 108 -7.01 4.72 -4.57
N SER A 109 -5.93 5.31 -5.06
CA SER A 109 -5.97 6.58 -5.80
C SER A 109 -6.00 6.39 -7.31
N ASP A 110 -5.55 5.23 -7.79
CA ASP A 110 -5.40 4.94 -9.21
C ASP A 110 -5.45 3.41 -9.48
N GLN A 111 -5.71 3.02 -10.73
CA GLN A 111 -5.71 1.63 -11.20
C GLN A 111 -4.70 1.41 -12.33
N ILE A 112 -3.62 0.71 -12.00
CA ILE A 112 -2.48 0.47 -12.88
C ILE A 112 -2.73 -0.77 -13.74
N GLY A 113 -2.44 -0.65 -15.04
CA GLY A 113 -2.54 -1.77 -15.98
C GLY A 113 -3.95 -2.03 -16.53
N ILE A 114 -4.93 -1.19 -16.21
CA ILE A 114 -6.23 -1.19 -16.90
C ILE A 114 -6.12 -0.30 -18.14
N LYS A 115 -6.26 -0.89 -19.32
CA LYS A 115 -6.49 -0.10 -20.54
C LYS A 115 -7.79 0.68 -20.34
N ASN A 116 -7.69 2.02 -20.28
CA ASN A 116 -8.76 3.00 -20.06
C ASN A 116 -8.92 3.57 -18.62
N ALA A 117 -7.91 3.47 -17.74
CA ALA A 117 -7.86 4.40 -16.61
C ALA A 117 -7.60 5.82 -17.18
N ASP A 118 -8.58 6.72 -17.03
CA ASP A 118 -8.60 8.04 -17.66
C ASP A 118 -7.32 8.84 -17.40
N LEU A 119 -6.48 8.99 -18.43
CA LEU A 119 -5.43 10.01 -18.51
C LEU A 119 -6.09 11.37 -18.79
N THR A 120 -6.73 11.98 -17.78
CA THR A 120 -6.88 13.44 -17.80
C THR A 120 -5.57 14.04 -17.29
N GLN A 121 -4.63 14.22 -18.23
CA GLN A 121 -3.48 15.12 -18.09
C GLN A 121 -3.93 16.56 -17.87
#